data_AF-A0A941UXJ3-F1
#
_entry.id   AF-A0A941UXJ3-F1
#
_cell.length_a   1.000
_cell.length_b   1.000
_cell.length_c   1.000
_cell.angle_alpha   90.00
_cell.angle_beta   90.00
_cell.angle_gamma   90.00
#
_symmetry.space_group_name_H-M   'P 1'
#
loop_
_entity.id
_entity.type
_entity.pdbx_description
1 polymer ?
#
loop_
_entity_poly.entity_id
_entity_poly.type
_entity_poly.pdbx_seq_one_letter_code
_entity_poly.pdbx_strand_id
1 'polypeptide(L)'
;MPRHITGHAVYKATVTKLILSAQHVKPYLQGGKNDANNAVAICEVASRPHMKYVGIKSETQQTIQLVHRTRTVAIRARTALANEIRSTLTEFGILCDRSGIHITRQTLMQAIHDSNNVWPEPLRSLWQLQAKRLDDLNEQIEPRFAEFFGTFWLVFAGCGSAVLAAGFNGEGSNLGIGFVGVSLAFGLTVLTMAYAVGHISGGHFNPAVTLGLLAGGRFQAKDAAGYIIAQVIGGIVAGAVLYFVASGKAGFVVGGFASNGFGELSPGKYSMGAAFAMEVVMTAIFLFVIMGATHKDAAAGFAPIAIGLCLTLIHLVSIPVTNTSVNPARSLGVALFADTAALSQVWLFWIAPMIGGVLGALAYNVVKSDK
;
A
#
# COMPACT_ATOMS: atom_id res chain seq x y z
N MET A 1 -10.71 25.49 39.03
CA MET A 1 -11.29 24.43 38.17
C MET A 1 -10.24 23.98 37.15
N PRO A 2 -9.72 22.74 37.24
CA PRO A 2 -9.08 22.09 36.10
C PRO A 2 -9.92 20.89 35.65
N ARG A 3 -10.34 20.90 34.37
CA ARG A 3 -10.95 19.76 33.68
C ARG A 3 -9.85 18.87 33.09
N HIS A 4 -10.09 17.56 33.12
CA HIS A 4 -9.37 16.50 32.39
C HIS A 4 -8.00 16.06 32.93
N ILE A 5 -8.02 15.24 33.99
CA ILE A 5 -6.96 14.25 34.26
C ILE A 5 -7.58 12.85 34.07
N THR A 6 -7.70 12.43 32.81
CA THR A 6 -7.91 11.00 32.53
C THR A 6 -6.56 10.30 32.60
N GLY A 7 -6.30 9.61 33.71
CA GLY A 7 -5.34 8.50 33.76
C GLY A 7 -4.18 8.57 34.74
N HIS A 8 -4.05 9.60 35.58
CA HIS A 8 -2.98 9.64 36.57
C HIS A 8 -3.49 10.13 37.93
N ALA A 9 -3.79 9.19 38.83
CA ALA A 9 -3.92 9.44 40.25
C ALA A 9 -2.68 8.90 40.98
N VAL A 10 -2.27 9.70 41.96
CA VAL A 10 -1.06 9.64 42.79
C VAL A 10 -1.11 8.49 43.80
N TYR A 11 -0.05 7.68 43.91
CA TYR A 11 0.40 7.08 45.18
C TYR A 11 1.85 6.57 45.03
N LYS A 12 2.75 7.01 45.93
CA LYS A 12 4.10 6.47 46.10
C LYS A 12 3.99 5.17 46.91
N ALA A 13 3.89 4.05 46.23
CA ALA A 13 4.19 2.72 46.76
C ALA A 13 4.44 1.78 45.58
N THR A 14 5.31 0.79 45.78
CA THR A 14 5.75 -0.24 44.84
C THR A 14 4.57 -1.13 44.38
N VAL A 15 3.68 -0.58 43.57
CA VAL A 15 2.49 -1.27 43.06
C VAL A 15 2.55 -1.25 41.54
N THR A 16 2.54 -2.43 40.93
CA THR A 16 2.37 -2.61 39.48
C THR A 16 1.08 -1.92 39.06
N LYS A 17 1.18 -0.75 38.42
CA LYS A 17 0.00 -0.02 37.97
C LYS A 17 -0.64 -0.78 36.80
N LEU A 18 -1.92 -1.10 36.95
CA LEU A 18 -2.72 -1.84 36.00
C LEU A 18 -3.93 -0.98 35.59
N ILE A 19 -4.28 -0.98 34.31
CA ILE A 19 -5.38 -0.17 33.77
C ILE A 19 -6.57 -1.07 33.47
N LEU A 20 -7.78 -0.67 33.89
CA LEU A 20 -9.03 -1.29 33.47
C LEU A 20 -9.49 -0.70 32.14
N SER A 21 -9.84 -1.55 31.18
CA SER A 21 -10.37 -1.09 29.89
C SER A 21 -11.67 -0.31 30.09
N ALA A 22 -11.76 0.87 29.48
CA ALA A 22 -12.98 1.69 29.52
C ALA A 22 -14.21 0.94 29.00
N GLN A 23 -14.04 -0.06 28.12
CA GLN A 23 -15.15 -0.91 27.64
C GLN A 23 -15.74 -1.77 28.74
N HIS A 24 -14.95 -2.25 29.70
CA HIS A 24 -15.45 -3.02 30.84
C HIS A 24 -16.11 -2.13 31.90
N VAL A 25 -15.72 -0.86 31.96
CA VAL A 25 -16.27 0.12 32.90
C VAL A 25 -17.56 0.77 32.40
N LYS A 26 -17.68 0.99 31.09
CA LYS A 26 -18.81 1.69 30.46
C LYS A 26 -20.20 1.17 30.84
N PRO A 27 -20.46 -0.15 30.98
CA PRO A 27 -21.77 -0.67 31.37
C PRO A 27 -22.17 -0.33 32.82
N TYR A 28 -21.23 0.05 33.68
CA TYR A 28 -21.43 0.34 35.10
C TYR A 28 -21.48 1.84 35.39
N LEU A 29 -21.32 2.68 34.36
CA LEU A 29 -21.40 4.13 34.51
C LEU A 29 -22.84 4.52 34.85
N GLN A 30 -23.02 5.08 36.03
CA GLN A 30 -24.29 5.69 36.44
C GLN A 30 -24.50 7.03 35.70
N GLY A 31 -25.76 7.42 35.52
CA GLY A 31 -26.12 8.68 34.85
C GLY A 31 -25.52 9.90 35.57
N GLY A 32 -25.08 10.89 34.78
CA GLY A 32 -24.41 12.11 35.28
C GLY A 32 -22.89 11.95 35.37
N LYS A 33 -22.16 12.71 34.54
CA LYS A 33 -20.69 12.68 34.50
C LYS A 33 -20.10 13.44 35.69
N ASN A 34 -19.84 12.75 36.79
CA ASN A 34 -19.00 13.22 37.89
C ASN A 34 -17.95 12.17 38.27
N ASP A 35 -16.85 12.61 38.88
CA ASP A 35 -15.70 11.74 39.17
C ASP A 35 -16.01 10.65 40.22
N ALA A 36 -16.97 10.91 41.11
CA ALA A 36 -17.42 9.95 42.11
C ALA A 36 -18.13 8.74 41.47
N ASN A 37 -19.06 8.98 40.54
CA ASN A 37 -19.78 7.92 39.82
C ASN A 37 -18.83 7.09 38.94
N ASN A 38 -17.83 7.74 38.34
CA ASN A 38 -16.78 7.05 37.59
C ASN A 38 -15.94 6.14 38.51
N ALA A 39 -15.58 6.62 39.71
CA ALA A 39 -14.80 5.82 40.66
C ALA A 39 -15.57 4.59 41.15
N VAL A 40 -16.87 4.72 41.43
CA VAL A 40 -17.73 3.59 41.83
C VAL A 40 -17.78 2.53 40.73
N ALA A 41 -18.02 2.94 39.48
CA ALA A 41 -18.03 2.03 38.32
C ALA A 41 -16.69 1.31 38.13
N ILE A 42 -15.56 2.00 38.33
CA ILE A 42 -14.22 1.40 38.25
C ILE A 42 -14.00 0.38 39.36
N CYS A 43 -14.37 0.71 40.61
CA CYS A 43 -14.22 -0.19 41.76
C CYS A 43 -15.07 -1.47 41.61
N GLU A 44 -16.30 -1.34 41.11
CA GLU A 44 -17.19 -2.48 40.89
C GLU A 44 -16.71 -3.42 39.78
N VAL A 45 -16.02 -2.87 38.78
CA VAL A 45 -15.41 -3.64 37.71
C VAL A 45 -14.12 -4.30 38.21
N ALA A 46 -13.31 -3.58 38.98
CA ALA A 46 -12.06 -4.08 39.56
C ALA A 46 -12.27 -5.30 40.49
N SER A 47 -13.40 -5.34 41.21
CA SER A 47 -13.71 -6.41 42.17
C SER A 47 -14.16 -7.71 41.52
N ARG A 48 -14.32 -7.77 40.19
CA ARG A 48 -14.80 -8.98 39.49
C ARG A 48 -13.73 -10.07 39.39
N PRO A 49 -14.06 -11.34 39.69
CA PRO A 49 -13.08 -12.44 39.74
C PRO A 49 -12.31 -12.71 38.44
N HIS A 50 -12.93 -12.43 37.28
CA HIS A 50 -12.34 -12.67 35.96
C HIS A 50 -11.88 -11.38 35.26
N MET A 51 -11.68 -10.30 36.01
CA MET A 51 -11.32 -9.02 35.44
C MET A 51 -9.91 -9.05 34.83
N LYS A 52 -9.82 -8.74 33.54
CA LYS A 52 -8.54 -8.64 32.82
C LYS A 52 -8.02 -7.21 32.88
N TYR A 53 -6.87 -7.05 33.50
CA TYR A 53 -6.15 -5.80 33.55
C TYR A 53 -5.23 -5.63 32.35
N VAL A 54 -5.11 -4.40 31.87
CA VAL A 54 -4.19 -4.02 30.80
C VAL A 54 -2.95 -3.44 31.44
N GLY A 55 -1.77 -3.96 31.06
CA GLY A 55 -0.50 -3.37 31.49
C GLY A 55 -0.35 -1.94 30.98
N ILE A 56 0.31 -1.07 31.76
CA ILE A 56 0.68 0.25 31.27
C ILE A 56 1.60 0.08 30.06
N LYS A 57 1.24 0.74 28.96
CA LYS A 57 2.08 0.77 27.76
C LYS A 57 3.43 1.38 28.10
N SER A 58 4.52 0.74 27.67
CA SER A 58 5.86 1.32 27.80
C SER A 58 5.94 2.67 27.07
N GLU A 59 6.90 3.51 27.46
CA GLU A 59 7.14 4.79 26.77
C GLU A 59 7.33 4.56 25.26
N THR A 60 8.07 3.53 24.85
CA THR A 60 8.23 3.13 23.44
C THR A 60 6.88 2.83 22.77
N GLN A 61 6.00 2.05 23.41
CA GLN A 61 4.67 1.75 22.86
C GLN A 61 3.78 2.98 22.77
N GLN A 62 3.84 3.89 23.75
CA GLN A 62 3.10 5.14 23.72
C GLN A 62 3.62 6.06 22.60
N THR A 63 4.94 6.16 22.44
CA THR A 63 5.60 6.93 21.38
C THR A 63 5.20 6.42 20.00
N ILE A 64 5.23 5.11 19.76
CA ILE A 64 4.77 4.52 18.50
C ILE A 64 3.31 4.90 18.23
N GLN A 65 2.43 4.81 19.23
CA GLN A 65 1.02 5.19 19.07
C GLN A 65 0.82 6.69 18.86
N LEU A 66 1.68 7.53 19.44
CA LEU A 66 1.65 8.97 19.24
C LEU A 66 2.08 9.30 17.80
N VAL A 67 3.18 8.72 17.32
CA VAL A 67 3.64 8.84 15.93
C VAL A 67 2.53 8.45 14.94
N HIS A 68 1.87 7.31 15.16
CA HIS A 68 0.75 6.89 14.31
C HIS A 68 -0.43 7.87 14.34
N ARG A 69 -0.80 8.40 15.51
CA ARG A 69 -1.88 9.39 15.64
C ARG A 69 -1.51 10.69 14.94
N THR A 70 -0.31 11.21 15.16
CA THR A 70 0.20 12.43 14.50
C THR A 70 0.19 12.26 12.98
N ARG A 71 0.66 11.12 12.47
CA ARG A 71 0.63 10.80 11.05
C ARG A 71 -0.81 10.73 10.51
N THR A 72 -1.72 10.11 11.25
CA THR A 72 -3.14 10.05 10.85
C THR A 72 -3.77 11.43 10.76
N VAL A 73 -3.44 12.32 11.71
CA VAL A 73 -3.87 13.72 11.69
C VAL A 73 -3.28 14.45 10.48
N ALA A 74 -1.99 14.26 10.18
CA ALA A 74 -1.36 14.83 9.00
C ALA A 74 -2.03 14.36 7.71
N ILE A 75 -2.33 13.06 7.56
CA ILE A 75 -3.05 12.50 6.40
C ILE A 75 -4.41 13.17 6.21
N ARG A 76 -5.20 13.29 7.29
CA ARG A 76 -6.51 13.95 7.23
C ARG A 76 -6.39 15.43 6.89
N ALA A 77 -5.45 16.13 7.51
CA ALA A 77 -5.19 17.53 7.25
C ALA A 77 -4.76 17.76 5.79
N ARG A 78 -3.92 16.88 5.24
CA ARG A 78 -3.50 16.93 3.83
C ARG A 78 -4.67 16.76 2.88
N THR A 79 -5.50 15.74 3.10
CA THR A 79 -6.67 15.49 2.24
C THR A 79 -7.68 16.62 2.33
N ALA A 80 -7.92 17.16 3.53
CA ALA A 80 -8.79 18.32 3.72
C ALA A 80 -8.25 19.56 3.00
N LEU A 81 -6.97 19.88 3.17
CA LEU A 81 -6.31 21.00 2.49
C LEU A 81 -6.34 20.84 0.96
N ALA A 82 -6.09 19.64 0.44
CA ALA A 82 -6.19 19.38 -0.99
C ALA A 82 -7.62 19.61 -1.50
N ASN A 83 -8.65 19.17 -0.76
CA ASN A 83 -10.04 19.41 -1.14
C ASN A 83 -10.39 20.91 -1.10
N GLU A 84 -9.89 21.65 -0.11
CA GLU A 84 -10.06 23.11 0.00
C GLU A 84 -9.38 23.83 -1.18
N ILE A 85 -8.15 23.46 -1.52
CA ILE A 85 -7.45 23.98 -2.70
C ILE A 85 -8.26 23.72 -3.97
N ARG A 86 -8.78 22.50 -4.16
CA ARG A 86 -9.64 22.20 -5.34
C ARG A 86 -10.91 23.05 -5.37
N SER A 87 -11.55 23.23 -4.22
CA SER A 87 -12.76 24.06 -4.09
C SER A 87 -12.46 25.50 -4.49
N THR A 88 -11.42 26.09 -3.91
CA THR A 88 -11.01 27.47 -4.22
C THR A 88 -10.61 27.63 -5.67
N LEU A 89 -9.81 26.71 -6.25
CA LEU A 89 -9.48 26.74 -7.68
C LEU A 89 -10.75 26.75 -8.56
N THR A 90 -11.77 25.97 -8.18
CA THR A 90 -13.04 25.91 -8.93
C THR A 90 -13.81 27.23 -8.88
N GLU A 91 -13.79 27.94 -7.74
CA GLU A 91 -14.39 29.28 -7.60
C GLU A 91 -13.76 30.31 -8.55
N PHE A 92 -12.48 30.13 -8.89
CA PHE A 92 -11.76 30.97 -9.86
C PHE A 92 -11.75 30.38 -11.29
N GLY A 93 -12.62 29.41 -11.59
CA GLY A 93 -12.80 28.85 -12.92
C GLY A 93 -11.73 27.83 -13.35
N ILE A 94 -10.88 27.38 -12.42
CA ILE A 94 -9.82 26.41 -12.69
C ILE A 94 -10.29 25.02 -12.28
N LEU A 95 -10.56 24.18 -13.28
CA LEU A 95 -10.97 22.80 -13.05
C LEU A 95 -9.75 21.96 -12.67
N CYS A 96 -9.74 21.50 -11.42
CA CYS A 96 -8.78 20.50 -10.97
C CYS A 96 -9.41 19.11 -11.10
N ASP A 97 -8.72 18.20 -11.78
CA ASP A 97 -9.07 16.78 -11.76
C ASP A 97 -9.11 16.27 -10.29
N ARG A 98 -10.10 15.44 -9.96
CA ARG A 98 -10.30 14.88 -8.62
C ARG A 98 -9.23 13.84 -8.25
N SER A 99 -8.45 13.37 -9.22
CA SER A 99 -7.42 12.35 -8.99
C SER A 99 -6.14 12.94 -8.39
N GLY A 100 -5.73 12.50 -7.20
CA GLY A 100 -4.39 12.72 -6.64
C GLY A 100 -4.11 14.09 -5.97
N ILE A 101 -3.42 14.07 -4.82
CA ILE A 101 -2.93 15.27 -4.13
C ILE A 101 -1.86 16.00 -4.96
N HIS A 102 -1.05 15.24 -5.70
CA HIS A 102 -0.03 15.80 -6.59
C HIS A 102 -0.63 16.67 -7.69
N ILE A 103 -1.69 16.20 -8.37
CA ILE A 103 -2.33 16.93 -9.46
C ILE A 103 -2.87 18.26 -8.92
N THR A 104 -3.55 18.24 -7.76
CA THR A 104 -3.99 19.45 -7.08
C THR A 104 -2.85 20.43 -6.81
N ARG A 105 -1.71 19.93 -6.33
CA ARG A 105 -0.52 20.74 -6.09
C ARG A 105 0.09 21.30 -7.38
N GLN A 106 0.02 20.56 -8.48
CA GLN A 106 0.52 20.98 -9.78
C GLN A 106 -0.40 22.04 -10.42
N THR A 107 -1.70 21.78 -10.47
CA THR A 107 -2.72 22.71 -10.97
C THR A 107 -2.67 24.02 -10.20
N LEU A 108 -2.53 23.98 -8.87
CA LEU A 108 -2.37 25.18 -8.06
C LEU A 108 -1.14 26.01 -8.46
N MET A 109 0.00 25.38 -8.75
CA MET A 109 1.18 26.16 -9.19
C MET A 109 1.06 26.69 -10.59
N GLN A 110 0.50 25.89 -11.51
CA GLN A 110 0.24 26.34 -12.87
C GLN A 110 -0.66 27.57 -12.83
N ALA A 111 -1.72 27.54 -12.02
CA ALA A 111 -2.56 28.68 -11.74
C ALA A 111 -1.74 29.89 -11.24
N ILE A 112 -0.93 29.73 -10.19
CA ILE A 112 -0.11 30.81 -9.60
C ILE A 112 0.88 31.43 -10.60
N HIS A 113 1.49 30.62 -11.48
CA HIS A 113 2.58 31.05 -12.38
C HIS A 113 2.11 31.46 -13.77
N ASP A 114 0.84 31.24 -14.10
CA ASP A 114 0.28 31.64 -15.39
C ASP A 114 0.15 33.16 -15.46
N SER A 115 0.90 33.77 -16.39
CA SER A 115 0.93 35.22 -16.60
C SER A 115 -0.40 35.78 -17.12
N ASN A 116 -1.29 34.95 -17.65
CA ASN A 116 -2.62 35.37 -18.09
C ASN A 116 -3.59 35.56 -16.90
N ASN A 117 -3.25 35.01 -15.73
CA ASN A 117 -4.07 35.12 -14.53
C ASN A 117 -3.73 36.41 -13.76
N VAL A 118 -4.49 37.47 -14.06
CA VAL A 118 -4.39 38.77 -13.40
C VAL A 118 -5.15 38.75 -12.07
N TRP A 119 -4.69 37.92 -11.12
CA TRP A 119 -5.29 37.86 -9.79
C TRP A 119 -4.61 38.79 -8.79
N PRO A 120 -5.35 39.25 -7.77
CA PRO A 120 -4.78 40.05 -6.68
C PRO A 120 -3.65 39.31 -5.97
N GLU A 121 -2.60 40.05 -5.61
CA GLU A 121 -1.43 39.51 -4.90
C GLU A 121 -1.75 38.78 -3.57
N PRO A 122 -2.76 39.21 -2.78
CA PRO A 122 -3.19 38.45 -1.60
C PRO A 122 -3.64 37.03 -1.92
N LEU A 123 -4.32 36.80 -3.06
CA LEU A 123 -4.76 35.46 -3.46
C LEU A 123 -3.55 34.57 -3.79
N ARG A 124 -2.60 35.10 -4.58
CA ARG A 124 -1.36 34.37 -4.92
C ARG A 124 -0.58 34.00 -3.66
N SER A 125 -0.47 34.92 -2.71
CA SER A 125 0.22 34.70 -1.44
C SER A 125 -0.46 33.61 -0.60
N LEU A 126 -1.80 33.61 -0.52
CA LEU A 126 -2.56 32.57 0.18
C LEU A 126 -2.39 31.20 -0.47
N TRP A 127 -2.45 31.13 -1.80
CA TRP A 127 -2.26 29.89 -2.54
C TRP A 127 -0.82 29.36 -2.47
N GLN A 128 0.19 30.23 -2.46
CA GLN A 128 1.56 29.83 -2.18
C GLN A 128 1.71 29.26 -0.76
N LEU A 129 1.04 29.85 0.23
CA LEU A 129 1.04 29.33 1.60
C LEU A 129 0.34 27.96 1.70
N GLN A 130 -0.82 27.80 1.05
CA GLN A 130 -1.52 26.52 1.00
C GLN A 130 -0.69 25.46 0.27
N ALA A 131 -0.02 25.83 -0.83
CA ALA A 131 0.90 24.96 -1.57
C ALA A 131 2.05 24.48 -0.67
N LYS A 132 2.70 25.40 0.05
CA LYS A 132 3.77 25.07 1.01
C LYS A 132 3.28 24.16 2.13
N ARG A 133 2.13 24.47 2.73
CA ARG A 133 1.54 23.64 3.80
C ARG A 133 1.19 22.24 3.31
N LEU A 134 0.74 22.13 2.06
CA LEU A 134 0.49 20.83 1.44
C LEU A 134 1.78 20.04 1.24
N ASP A 135 2.88 20.72 0.87
CA ASP A 135 4.22 20.12 0.76
C ASP A 135 4.73 19.65 2.15
N ASP A 136 4.63 20.49 3.19
CA ASP A 136 5.04 20.15 4.56
C ASP A 136 4.25 18.94 5.10
N LEU A 137 2.95 18.88 4.85
CA LEU A 137 2.12 17.74 5.24
C LEU A 137 2.47 16.48 4.43
N ASN A 138 2.83 16.63 3.16
CA ASN A 138 3.32 15.51 2.34
C ASN A 138 4.66 14.99 2.83
N GLU A 139 5.53 15.85 3.34
CA GLU A 139 6.80 15.44 3.91
C GLU A 139 6.62 14.69 5.24
N GLN A 140 5.64 15.11 6.06
CA GLN A 140 5.28 14.46 7.32
C GLN A 140 4.61 13.08 7.14
N ILE A 141 3.97 12.85 6.01
CA ILE A 141 3.35 11.57 5.66
C ILE A 141 4.35 10.87 4.76
N GLU A 142 5.07 9.83 5.19
CA GLU A 142 5.98 9.13 4.25
C GLU A 142 5.21 8.12 3.38
N PRO A 143 4.72 8.44 2.16
CA PRO A 143 4.01 7.48 1.31
C PRO A 143 4.86 6.23 1.01
N ARG A 144 6.18 6.32 1.13
CA ARG A 144 7.13 5.21 1.02
C ARG A 144 6.78 4.05 1.96
N PHE A 145 6.28 4.32 3.17
CA PHE A 145 5.85 3.24 4.09
C PHE A 145 4.59 2.51 3.59
N ALA A 146 3.66 3.21 2.94
CA ALA A 146 2.50 2.56 2.32
C ALA A 146 2.94 1.63 1.18
N GLU A 147 3.91 2.06 0.38
CA GLU A 147 4.52 1.24 -0.67
C GLU A 147 5.27 0.02 -0.12
N PHE A 148 6.02 0.19 0.97
CA PHE A 148 6.66 -0.91 1.69
C PHE A 148 5.62 -1.96 2.13
N PHE A 149 4.58 -1.55 2.86
CA PHE A 149 3.58 -2.50 3.38
C PHE A 149 2.73 -3.11 2.26
N GLY A 150 2.41 -2.37 1.21
CA GLY A 150 1.66 -2.90 0.08
C GLY A 150 2.46 -3.93 -0.71
N THR A 151 3.75 -3.68 -0.94
CA THR A 151 4.62 -4.65 -1.62
C THR A 151 4.92 -5.85 -0.72
N PHE A 152 5.09 -5.61 0.59
CA PHE A 152 5.19 -6.68 1.58
C PHE A 152 3.96 -7.60 1.51
N TRP A 153 2.74 -7.02 1.52
CA TRP A 153 1.50 -7.79 1.46
C TRP A 153 1.38 -8.58 0.16
N LEU A 154 1.71 -7.94 -0.96
CA LEU A 154 1.73 -8.57 -2.28
C LEU A 154 2.63 -9.80 -2.31
N VAL A 155 3.88 -9.66 -1.85
CA VAL A 155 4.84 -10.77 -1.85
C VAL A 155 4.47 -11.82 -0.82
N PHE A 156 4.15 -11.42 0.42
CA PHE A 156 3.87 -12.34 1.51
C PHE A 156 2.65 -13.22 1.21
N ALA A 157 1.51 -12.62 0.82
CA ALA A 157 0.30 -13.39 0.58
C ALA A 157 0.26 -14.01 -0.82
N GLY A 158 0.74 -13.31 -1.86
CA GLY A 158 0.82 -13.85 -3.22
C GLY A 158 1.78 -15.05 -3.29
N CYS A 159 3.07 -14.82 -3.01
CA CYS A 159 4.06 -15.90 -3.00
C CYS A 159 3.81 -16.90 -1.87
N GLY A 160 3.30 -16.46 -0.72
CA GLY A 160 2.96 -17.37 0.37
C GLY A 160 1.83 -18.34 0.01
N SER A 161 0.81 -17.89 -0.72
CA SER A 161 -0.23 -18.79 -1.23
C SER A 161 0.37 -19.86 -2.17
N ALA A 162 1.36 -19.49 -2.99
CA ALA A 162 2.06 -20.40 -3.86
C ALA A 162 2.93 -21.41 -3.09
N VAL A 163 3.74 -20.95 -2.15
CA VAL A 163 4.66 -21.80 -1.37
C VAL A 163 3.92 -22.69 -0.38
N LEU A 164 2.86 -22.19 0.27
CA LEU A 164 2.23 -22.86 1.42
C LEU A 164 0.97 -23.65 1.03
N ALA A 165 0.22 -23.20 0.02
CA ALA A 165 -1.14 -23.68 -0.24
C ALA A 165 -1.38 -24.24 -1.65
N ALA A 166 -0.59 -23.88 -2.66
CA ALA A 166 -0.86 -24.29 -4.05
C ALA A 166 -0.91 -25.81 -4.23
N GLY A 167 0.05 -26.54 -3.65
CA GLY A 167 0.14 -28.00 -3.66
C GLY A 167 -0.12 -28.63 -2.29
N PHE A 168 -1.02 -28.04 -1.49
CA PHE A 168 -1.27 -28.53 -0.13
C PHE A 168 -1.71 -30.00 -0.12
N ASN A 169 -1.00 -30.84 0.65
CA ASN A 169 -1.14 -32.32 0.71
C ASN A 169 -0.76 -33.09 -0.58
N GLY A 170 0.00 -32.48 -1.49
CA GLY A 170 0.60 -33.17 -2.64
C GLY A 170 -0.34 -33.35 -3.83
N GLU A 171 0.14 -34.06 -4.85
CA GLU A 171 -0.61 -34.33 -6.09
C GLU A 171 -1.87 -35.14 -5.80
N GLY A 172 -3.00 -34.73 -6.42
CA GLY A 172 -4.32 -35.37 -6.22
C GLY A 172 -5.11 -34.86 -5.01
N SER A 173 -4.54 -33.96 -4.19
CA SER A 173 -5.27 -33.29 -3.12
C SER A 173 -6.26 -32.26 -3.66
N ASN A 174 -7.52 -32.36 -3.24
CA ASN A 174 -8.56 -31.37 -3.54
C ASN A 174 -8.51 -30.13 -2.62
N LEU A 175 -7.54 -30.06 -1.70
CA LEU A 175 -7.37 -28.95 -0.76
C LEU A 175 -6.31 -27.93 -1.22
N GLY A 176 -5.48 -28.29 -2.21
CA GLY A 176 -4.53 -27.37 -2.81
C GLY A 176 -5.24 -26.31 -3.64
N ILE A 177 -4.78 -25.06 -3.57
CA ILE A 177 -5.44 -23.94 -4.26
C ILE A 177 -5.06 -23.83 -5.75
N GLY A 178 -4.00 -24.53 -6.18
CA GLY A 178 -3.49 -24.53 -7.56
C GLY A 178 -3.17 -23.14 -8.10
N PHE A 179 -3.01 -23.04 -9.43
CA PHE A 179 -2.71 -21.75 -10.08
C PHE A 179 -3.87 -20.76 -10.00
N VAL A 180 -5.12 -21.22 -10.00
CA VAL A 180 -6.30 -20.35 -9.89
C VAL A 180 -6.31 -19.62 -8.55
N GLY A 181 -6.09 -20.35 -7.45
CA GLY A 181 -6.04 -19.74 -6.12
C GLY A 181 -4.86 -18.81 -5.92
N VAL A 182 -3.68 -19.16 -6.46
CA VAL A 182 -2.51 -18.26 -6.45
C VAL A 182 -2.81 -16.98 -7.23
N SER A 183 -3.43 -17.09 -8.40
CA SER A 183 -3.82 -15.95 -9.23
C SER A 183 -4.80 -15.03 -8.51
N LEU A 184 -5.79 -15.61 -7.83
CA LEU A 184 -6.74 -14.85 -7.02
C LEU A 184 -6.02 -14.16 -5.85
N ALA A 185 -5.13 -14.87 -5.14
CA ALA A 185 -4.38 -14.31 -4.02
C ALA A 185 -3.58 -13.06 -4.43
N PHE A 186 -2.80 -13.13 -5.53
CA PHE A 186 -2.06 -11.96 -6.01
C PHE A 186 -2.97 -10.77 -6.33
N GLY A 187 -4.07 -10.97 -7.05
CA GLY A 187 -4.99 -9.86 -7.34
C GLY A 187 -5.68 -9.29 -6.09
N LEU A 188 -6.06 -10.15 -5.14
CA LEU A 188 -6.63 -9.71 -3.87
C LEU A 188 -5.65 -8.88 -3.03
N THR A 189 -4.34 -9.19 -3.06
CA THR A 189 -3.35 -8.36 -2.34
C THR A 189 -3.33 -6.93 -2.84
N VAL A 190 -3.32 -6.73 -4.16
CA VAL A 190 -3.36 -5.40 -4.77
C VAL A 190 -4.70 -4.73 -4.52
N LEU A 191 -5.83 -5.44 -4.71
CA LEU A 191 -7.16 -4.88 -4.46
C LEU A 191 -7.29 -4.34 -3.03
N THR A 192 -6.95 -5.18 -2.05
CA THR A 192 -7.08 -4.84 -0.62
C THR A 192 -6.15 -3.70 -0.23
N MET A 193 -4.88 -3.73 -0.65
CA MET A 193 -3.93 -2.67 -0.29
C MET A 193 -4.14 -1.38 -1.08
N ALA A 194 -4.63 -1.44 -2.32
CA ALA A 194 -5.02 -0.23 -3.05
C ALA A 194 -6.20 0.47 -2.37
N TYR A 195 -7.17 -0.26 -1.82
CA TYR A 195 -8.18 0.36 -0.95
C TYR A 195 -7.60 0.87 0.38
N ALA A 196 -6.78 0.06 1.05
CA ALA A 196 -6.29 0.37 2.38
C ALA A 196 -5.31 1.57 2.42
N VAL A 197 -4.40 1.67 1.46
CA VAL A 197 -3.33 2.67 1.45
C VAL A 197 -3.12 3.37 0.11
N GLY A 198 -3.89 3.03 -0.94
CA GLY A 198 -3.78 3.72 -2.24
C GLY A 198 -4.11 5.22 -2.16
N HIS A 199 -4.99 5.64 -1.25
CA HIS A 199 -5.24 7.06 -0.98
C HIS A 199 -4.08 7.77 -0.26
N ILE A 200 -3.07 7.03 0.23
CA ILE A 200 -1.88 7.56 0.91
C ILE A 200 -0.74 7.79 -0.10
N SER A 201 -0.39 6.76 -0.90
CA SER A 201 0.75 6.77 -1.83
C SER A 201 0.40 6.71 -3.32
N GLY A 202 -0.86 6.44 -3.68
CA GLY A 202 -1.23 6.02 -5.05
C GLY A 202 -1.24 4.49 -5.21
N GLY A 203 -0.61 3.75 -4.28
CA GLY A 203 -0.69 2.30 -4.20
C GLY A 203 -0.07 1.58 -5.39
N HIS A 204 1.20 1.86 -5.70
CA HIS A 204 1.86 1.29 -6.87
C HIS A 204 2.28 -0.17 -6.60
N PHE A 205 2.93 -0.39 -5.45
CA PHE A 205 3.42 -1.68 -4.95
C PHE A 205 4.34 -2.45 -5.92
N ASN A 206 4.89 -1.74 -6.91
CA ASN A 206 5.53 -2.33 -8.08
C ASN A 206 6.42 -1.29 -8.79
N PRO A 207 7.73 -1.57 -8.96
CA PRO A 207 8.64 -0.69 -9.70
C PRO A 207 8.22 -0.41 -11.15
N ALA A 208 7.68 -1.40 -11.86
CA ALA A 208 7.21 -1.24 -13.23
C ALA A 208 5.98 -0.31 -13.31
N VAL A 209 5.11 -0.35 -12.30
CA VAL A 209 3.98 0.57 -12.18
C VAL A 209 4.47 1.99 -11.91
N THR A 210 5.39 2.17 -10.95
CA THR A 210 5.98 3.49 -10.66
C THR A 210 6.61 4.11 -11.91
N LEU A 211 7.39 3.33 -12.66
CA LEU A 211 8.04 3.80 -13.89
C LEU A 211 7.02 4.08 -15.01
N GLY A 212 6.02 3.21 -15.18
CA GLY A 212 4.95 3.39 -16.16
C GLY A 212 4.13 4.65 -15.89
N LEU A 213 3.73 4.89 -14.64
CA LEU A 213 3.01 6.11 -14.24
C LEU A 213 3.86 7.36 -14.42
N LEU A 214 5.18 7.28 -14.16
CA LEU A 214 6.11 8.37 -14.45
C LEU A 214 6.13 8.68 -15.96
N ALA A 215 6.32 7.67 -16.81
CA ALA A 215 6.32 7.82 -18.27
C ALA A 215 4.96 8.30 -18.82
N GLY A 216 3.86 7.89 -18.17
CA GLY A 216 2.50 8.31 -18.48
C GLY A 216 2.15 9.73 -18.03
N GLY A 217 3.04 10.43 -17.32
CA GLY A 217 2.81 11.78 -16.80
C GLY A 217 1.88 11.82 -15.58
N ARG A 218 1.73 10.71 -14.85
CA ARG A 218 0.88 10.57 -13.66
C ARG A 218 1.66 10.54 -12.34
N PHE A 219 2.99 10.61 -12.39
CA PHE A 219 3.84 10.55 -11.20
C PHE A 219 5.11 11.41 -11.32
N GLN A 220 5.67 11.88 -10.21
CA GLN A 220 6.86 12.75 -10.21
C GLN A 220 8.16 11.94 -10.23
N ALA A 221 9.11 12.38 -11.06
CA ALA A 221 10.44 11.76 -11.17
C ALA A 221 11.20 11.74 -9.83
N LYS A 222 11.09 12.83 -9.05
CA LYS A 222 11.82 12.99 -7.78
C LYS A 222 11.43 11.95 -6.72
N ASP A 223 10.22 11.42 -6.79
CA ASP A 223 9.68 10.47 -5.80
C ASP A 223 9.85 9.00 -6.23
N ALA A 224 10.12 8.76 -7.52
CA ALA A 224 10.17 7.42 -8.11
C ALA A 224 11.21 6.51 -7.46
N ALA A 225 12.43 7.00 -7.25
CA ALA A 225 13.49 6.22 -6.62
C ALA A 225 13.11 5.78 -5.18
N GLY A 226 12.50 6.68 -4.40
CA GLY A 226 12.07 6.38 -3.04
C GLY A 226 10.96 5.32 -2.99
N TYR A 227 10.05 5.31 -3.96
CA TYR A 227 9.02 4.27 -4.09
C TYR A 227 9.65 2.93 -4.43
N ILE A 228 10.53 2.88 -5.44
CA ILE A 228 11.18 1.64 -5.89
C ILE A 228 11.98 1.02 -4.75
N ILE A 229 12.76 1.82 -4.00
CA ILE A 229 13.53 1.33 -2.85
C ILE A 229 12.58 0.76 -1.78
N ALA A 230 11.51 1.47 -1.42
CA ALA A 230 10.56 1.00 -0.42
C ALA A 230 9.86 -0.31 -0.84
N GLN A 231 9.48 -0.41 -2.13
CA GLN A 231 8.88 -1.61 -2.71
C GLN A 231 9.84 -2.81 -2.64
N VAL A 232 11.10 -2.61 -3.04
CA VAL A 232 12.14 -3.66 -2.99
C VAL A 232 12.37 -4.12 -1.55
N ILE A 233 12.57 -3.21 -0.60
CA ILE A 233 12.75 -3.57 0.82
C ILE A 233 11.51 -4.32 1.33
N GLY A 234 10.30 -3.85 1.01
CA GLY A 234 9.05 -4.53 1.37
C GLY A 234 8.96 -5.96 0.84
N GLY A 235 9.32 -6.16 -0.44
CA GLY A 235 9.37 -7.48 -1.06
C GLY A 235 10.40 -8.42 -0.42
N ILE A 236 11.61 -7.92 -0.13
CA ILE A 236 12.68 -8.71 0.51
C ILE A 236 12.26 -9.12 1.93
N VAL A 237 11.71 -8.19 2.72
CA VAL A 237 11.25 -8.49 4.08
C VAL A 237 10.10 -9.50 4.07
N ALA A 238 9.17 -9.40 3.12
CA ALA A 238 8.13 -10.40 2.94
C ALA A 238 8.67 -11.78 2.56
N GLY A 239 9.66 -11.84 1.66
CA GLY A 239 10.38 -13.07 1.31
C GLY A 239 11.04 -13.70 2.54
N ALA A 240 11.71 -12.89 3.37
CA ALA A 240 12.35 -13.36 4.60
C ALA A 240 11.34 -13.93 5.61
N VAL A 241 10.23 -13.22 5.83
CA VAL A 241 9.16 -13.69 6.74
C VAL A 241 8.52 -14.96 6.20
N LEU A 242 8.24 -15.03 4.89
CA LEU A 242 7.71 -16.24 4.27
C LEU A 242 8.69 -17.42 4.42
N TYR A 243 9.99 -17.17 4.24
CA TYR A 243 11.03 -18.20 4.35
C TYR A 243 11.08 -18.76 5.77
N PHE A 244 11.03 -17.88 6.77
CA PHE A 244 10.95 -18.26 8.18
C PHE A 244 9.72 -19.12 8.47
N VAL A 245 8.54 -18.71 7.99
CA VAL A 245 7.28 -19.47 8.18
C VAL A 245 7.34 -20.83 7.50
N ALA A 246 7.78 -20.89 6.24
CA ALA A 246 7.84 -22.13 5.47
C ALA A 246 8.86 -23.13 6.06
N SER A 247 9.99 -22.62 6.55
CA SER A 247 11.03 -23.42 7.22
C SER A 247 10.56 -24.02 8.55
N GLY A 248 9.45 -23.55 9.13
CA GLY A 248 8.83 -24.13 10.30
C GLY A 248 8.15 -25.49 10.05
N LYS A 249 7.96 -25.89 8.79
CA LYS A 249 7.41 -27.21 8.42
C LYS A 249 8.54 -28.24 8.31
N ALA A 250 8.44 -29.33 9.08
CA ALA A 250 9.37 -30.44 8.98
C ALA A 250 9.43 -30.99 7.54
N GLY A 251 10.65 -31.17 7.01
CA GLY A 251 10.87 -31.64 5.64
C GLY A 251 10.58 -30.61 4.54
N PHE A 252 10.42 -29.33 4.87
CA PHE A 252 10.30 -28.28 3.87
C PHE A 252 11.57 -28.21 3.01
N VAL A 253 11.38 -28.27 1.69
CA VAL A 253 12.43 -28.04 0.69
C VAL A 253 12.11 -26.71 0.01
N VAL A 254 13.07 -25.80 0.06
CA VAL A 254 12.92 -24.42 -0.44
C VAL A 254 12.61 -24.39 -1.94
N GLY A 255 13.36 -25.17 -2.73
CA GLY A 255 13.21 -25.27 -4.18
C GLY A 255 13.20 -23.89 -4.84
N GLY A 256 12.29 -23.69 -5.80
CA GLY A 256 12.15 -22.42 -6.50
C GLY A 256 11.59 -21.27 -5.66
N PHE A 257 11.02 -21.54 -4.48
CA PHE A 257 10.46 -20.54 -3.56
C PHE A 257 9.53 -19.50 -4.23
N ALA A 258 8.65 -19.97 -5.12
CA ALA A 258 7.77 -19.14 -5.96
C ALA A 258 8.50 -18.09 -6.84
N SER A 259 9.80 -18.27 -7.09
CA SER A 259 10.57 -17.40 -7.97
C SER A 259 10.10 -17.48 -9.42
N ASN A 260 10.37 -16.40 -10.15
CA ASN A 260 10.15 -16.34 -11.58
C ASN A 260 11.32 -16.99 -12.32
N GLY A 261 11.04 -17.55 -13.49
CA GLY A 261 12.06 -18.21 -14.29
C GLY A 261 11.67 -18.39 -15.75
N PHE A 262 12.67 -18.57 -16.60
CA PHE A 262 12.55 -18.90 -18.01
C PHE A 262 13.46 -20.09 -18.35
N GLY A 263 13.23 -20.71 -19.51
CA GLY A 263 13.91 -21.92 -19.92
C GLY A 263 13.67 -23.03 -18.91
N GLU A 264 14.73 -23.61 -18.37
CA GLU A 264 14.62 -24.68 -17.38
C GLU A 264 13.94 -24.27 -16.06
N LEU A 265 13.94 -22.98 -15.72
CA LEU A 265 13.25 -22.49 -14.52
C LEU A 265 11.81 -22.03 -14.79
N SER A 266 11.35 -22.07 -16.05
CA SER A 266 9.93 -21.87 -16.37
C SER A 266 9.11 -23.08 -15.92
N PRO A 267 7.95 -22.91 -15.26
CA PRO A 267 7.09 -24.04 -14.89
C PRO A 267 6.70 -24.92 -16.08
N GLY A 268 6.39 -24.29 -17.23
CA GLY A 268 6.06 -24.95 -18.49
C GLY A 268 7.23 -25.02 -19.47
N LYS A 269 8.47 -24.79 -19.02
CA LYS A 269 9.70 -24.88 -19.83
C LYS A 269 9.73 -23.98 -21.07
N TYR A 270 9.09 -22.82 -20.99
CA TYR A 270 9.06 -21.83 -22.08
C TYR A 270 10.42 -21.14 -22.27
N SER A 271 10.76 -20.80 -23.52
CA SER A 271 12.02 -20.15 -23.87
C SER A 271 12.15 -18.74 -23.27
N MET A 272 13.38 -18.22 -23.21
CA MET A 272 13.65 -16.84 -22.77
C MET A 272 12.90 -15.79 -23.63
N GLY A 273 12.79 -16.02 -24.94
CA GLY A 273 12.07 -15.12 -25.84
C GLY A 273 10.57 -15.08 -25.54
N ALA A 274 9.96 -16.24 -25.28
CA ALA A 274 8.56 -16.32 -24.87
C ALA A 274 8.32 -15.65 -23.51
N ALA A 275 9.21 -15.87 -22.55
CA ALA A 275 9.16 -15.22 -21.24
C ALA A 275 9.25 -13.69 -21.35
N PHE A 276 10.20 -13.17 -22.13
CA PHE A 276 10.35 -11.74 -22.36
C PHE A 276 9.10 -11.12 -22.98
N ALA A 277 8.57 -11.72 -24.05
CA ALA A 277 7.37 -11.23 -24.72
C ALA A 277 6.15 -11.24 -23.79
N MET A 278 5.96 -12.34 -23.04
CA MET A 278 4.87 -12.48 -22.07
C MET A 278 4.92 -11.38 -21.00
N GLU A 279 6.08 -11.16 -20.38
CA GLU A 279 6.25 -10.16 -19.33
C GLU A 279 6.06 -8.73 -19.84
N VAL A 280 6.55 -8.40 -21.04
CA VAL A 280 6.32 -7.09 -21.68
C VAL A 280 4.83 -6.87 -21.94
N VAL A 281 4.15 -7.81 -22.60
CA VAL A 281 2.74 -7.66 -22.99
C VAL A 281 1.84 -7.57 -21.76
N MET A 282 2.02 -8.48 -20.79
CA MET A 282 1.19 -8.49 -19.58
C MET A 282 1.38 -7.22 -18.76
N THR A 283 2.62 -6.73 -18.62
CA THR A 283 2.87 -5.48 -17.89
C THR A 283 2.35 -4.25 -18.64
N ALA A 284 2.40 -4.25 -19.98
CA ALA A 284 1.80 -3.19 -20.78
C ALA A 284 0.29 -3.11 -20.60
N ILE A 285 -0.42 -4.23 -20.68
CA ILE A 285 -1.86 -4.27 -20.40
C ILE A 285 -2.15 -3.87 -18.95
N PHE A 286 -1.33 -4.30 -17.99
CA PHE A 286 -1.51 -3.91 -16.59
C PHE A 286 -1.45 -2.39 -16.41
N LEU A 287 -0.42 -1.73 -16.96
CA LEU A 287 -0.31 -0.28 -16.89
C LEU A 287 -1.40 0.44 -17.68
N PHE A 288 -1.82 -0.10 -18.83
CA PHE A 288 -2.94 0.44 -19.59
C PHE A 288 -4.24 0.44 -18.74
N VAL A 289 -4.54 -0.68 -18.07
CA VAL A 289 -5.69 -0.80 -17.16
C VAL A 289 -5.59 0.15 -15.98
N ILE A 290 -4.40 0.29 -15.36
CA ILE A 290 -4.18 1.23 -14.25
C ILE A 290 -4.49 2.66 -14.72
N MET A 291 -3.94 3.08 -15.86
CA MET A 291 -4.13 4.43 -16.41
C MET A 291 -5.61 4.71 -16.74
N GLY A 292 -6.31 3.72 -17.30
CA GLY A 292 -7.74 3.84 -17.62
C GLY A 292 -8.64 3.84 -16.39
N ALA A 293 -8.45 2.89 -15.48
CA ALA A 293 -9.28 2.75 -14.29
C ALA A 293 -9.11 3.92 -13.30
N THR A 294 -7.99 4.64 -13.39
CA THR A 294 -7.72 5.85 -12.58
C THR A 294 -7.97 7.16 -13.35
N HIS A 295 -8.50 7.08 -14.57
CA HIS A 295 -8.86 8.27 -15.34
C HIS A 295 -9.97 9.09 -14.66
N LYS A 296 -9.98 10.40 -14.90
CA LYS A 296 -10.98 11.33 -14.36
C LYS A 296 -12.43 10.95 -14.72
N ASP A 297 -12.61 10.36 -15.89
CA ASP A 297 -13.92 9.95 -16.43
C ASP A 297 -14.28 8.50 -16.07
N ALA A 298 -13.39 7.77 -15.41
CA ALA A 298 -13.69 6.44 -14.89
C ALA A 298 -14.52 6.55 -13.61
N ALA A 299 -15.32 5.51 -13.32
CA ALA A 299 -16.13 5.47 -12.11
C ALA A 299 -15.26 5.54 -10.85
N ALA A 300 -15.41 6.63 -10.09
CA ALA A 300 -14.61 6.86 -8.89
C ALA A 300 -14.78 5.74 -7.85
N GLY A 301 -13.68 5.30 -7.25
CA GLY A 301 -13.67 4.26 -6.22
C GLY A 301 -13.57 2.81 -6.75
N PHE A 302 -13.70 2.58 -8.06
CA PHE A 302 -13.61 1.23 -8.65
C PHE A 302 -12.20 0.82 -9.12
N ALA A 303 -11.24 1.75 -9.14
CA ALA A 303 -9.88 1.46 -9.60
C ALA A 303 -9.21 0.26 -8.89
N PRO A 304 -9.28 0.12 -7.54
CA PRO A 304 -8.68 -1.04 -6.87
C PRO A 304 -9.25 -2.39 -7.32
N ILE A 305 -10.54 -2.46 -7.65
CA ILE A 305 -11.17 -3.69 -8.15
C ILE A 305 -10.62 -4.03 -9.54
N ALA A 306 -10.65 -3.07 -10.46
CA ALA A 306 -10.17 -3.28 -11.82
C ALA A 306 -8.68 -3.68 -11.86
N ILE A 307 -7.85 -2.98 -11.09
CA ILE A 307 -6.41 -3.21 -11.02
C ILE A 307 -6.11 -4.57 -10.37
N GLY A 308 -6.74 -4.88 -9.24
CA GLY A 308 -6.55 -6.16 -8.56
C GLY A 308 -6.99 -7.36 -9.41
N LEU A 309 -8.18 -7.30 -10.01
CA LEU A 309 -8.65 -8.38 -10.88
C LEU A 309 -7.85 -8.51 -12.18
N CYS A 310 -7.31 -7.40 -12.71
CA CYS A 310 -6.37 -7.44 -13.82
C CYS A 310 -5.10 -8.22 -13.45
N LEU A 311 -4.56 -8.02 -12.25
CA LEU A 311 -3.42 -8.80 -11.77
C LEU A 311 -3.76 -10.29 -11.60
N THR A 312 -4.98 -10.62 -11.14
CA THR A 312 -5.46 -12.02 -11.16
C THR A 312 -5.47 -12.59 -12.57
N LEU A 313 -6.02 -11.88 -13.54
CA LEU A 313 -6.06 -12.33 -14.94
C LEU A 313 -4.65 -12.56 -15.50
N ILE A 314 -3.72 -11.65 -15.23
CA ILE A 314 -2.33 -11.79 -15.66
C ILE A 314 -1.72 -13.09 -15.12
N HIS A 315 -1.98 -13.43 -13.86
CA HIS A 315 -1.50 -14.68 -13.26
C HIS A 315 -2.18 -15.91 -13.86
N LEU A 316 -3.49 -15.86 -14.10
CA LEU A 316 -4.23 -16.97 -14.73
C LEU A 316 -3.64 -17.35 -16.10
N VAL A 317 -3.07 -16.38 -16.82
CA VAL A 317 -2.47 -16.60 -18.13
C VAL A 317 -0.98 -16.97 -18.05
N SER A 318 -0.20 -16.26 -17.23
CA SER A 318 1.27 -16.28 -17.35
C SER A 318 2.01 -17.14 -16.33
N ILE A 319 1.33 -17.71 -15.32
CA ILE A 319 1.98 -18.59 -14.33
C ILE A 319 2.74 -19.74 -15.02
N PRO A 320 2.16 -20.47 -15.99
CA PRO A 320 2.88 -21.56 -16.66
C PRO A 320 4.13 -21.10 -17.43
N VAL A 321 4.19 -19.84 -17.86
CA VAL A 321 5.27 -19.33 -18.71
C VAL A 321 6.45 -18.84 -17.89
N THR A 322 6.21 -18.00 -16.88
CA THR A 322 7.28 -17.35 -16.10
C THR A 322 7.09 -17.43 -14.59
N ASN A 323 6.06 -18.15 -14.13
CA ASN A 323 5.52 -18.05 -12.78
C ASN A 323 5.01 -16.63 -12.43
N THR A 324 4.77 -15.82 -13.47
CA THR A 324 4.27 -14.43 -13.46
C THR A 324 5.07 -13.47 -12.59
N SER A 325 5.87 -12.60 -13.22
CA SER A 325 6.49 -11.48 -12.52
C SER A 325 5.58 -10.25 -12.56
N VAL A 326 5.57 -9.57 -13.72
CA VAL A 326 5.06 -8.21 -13.95
C VAL A 326 5.44 -7.18 -12.87
N ASN A 327 6.36 -7.52 -11.97
CA ASN A 327 6.73 -6.77 -10.77
C ASN A 327 8.18 -7.10 -10.34
N PRO A 328 9.14 -6.19 -10.62
CA PRO A 328 10.54 -6.41 -10.29
C PRO A 328 10.84 -6.61 -8.79
N ALA A 329 10.12 -5.90 -7.91
CA ALA A 329 10.32 -6.02 -6.45
C ALA A 329 9.84 -7.38 -5.93
N ARG A 330 8.74 -7.91 -6.48
CA ARG A 330 8.25 -9.26 -6.17
C ARG A 330 9.24 -10.33 -6.61
N SER A 331 9.78 -10.22 -7.82
CA SER A 331 10.73 -11.20 -8.35
C SER A 331 12.01 -11.25 -7.53
N LEU A 332 12.60 -10.09 -7.23
CA LEU A 332 13.80 -10.04 -6.38
C LEU A 332 13.53 -10.52 -4.96
N GLY A 333 12.38 -10.14 -4.38
CA GLY A 333 12.02 -10.42 -2.99
C GLY A 333 12.02 -11.91 -2.63
N VAL A 334 11.67 -12.80 -3.58
CA VAL A 334 11.71 -14.26 -3.36
C VAL A 334 12.93 -14.95 -3.97
N ALA A 335 13.50 -14.41 -5.05
CA ALA A 335 14.66 -15.03 -5.70
C ALA A 335 15.90 -15.09 -4.80
N LEU A 336 16.03 -14.16 -3.84
CA LEU A 336 17.10 -14.18 -2.83
C LEU A 336 17.06 -15.37 -1.88
N PHE A 337 15.88 -16.01 -1.74
CA PHE A 337 15.66 -17.12 -0.82
C PHE A 337 15.47 -18.45 -1.55
N ALA A 338 15.50 -18.46 -2.88
CA ALA A 338 15.34 -19.68 -3.67
C ALA A 338 16.63 -20.49 -3.71
N ASP A 339 16.51 -21.82 -3.65
CA ASP A 339 17.62 -22.76 -3.76
C ASP A 339 17.79 -23.23 -5.22
N THR A 340 17.76 -22.28 -6.14
CA THR A 340 17.85 -22.50 -7.60
C THR A 340 18.64 -21.36 -8.24
N ALA A 341 18.88 -21.43 -9.55
CA ALA A 341 19.48 -20.33 -10.31
C ALA A 341 18.53 -19.14 -10.57
N ALA A 342 17.44 -18.99 -9.80
CA ALA A 342 16.48 -17.91 -9.98
C ALA A 342 17.13 -16.51 -9.93
N LEU A 343 18.06 -16.29 -9.00
CA LEU A 343 18.73 -15.00 -8.83
C LEU A 343 19.49 -14.56 -10.10
N SER A 344 20.06 -15.51 -10.86
CA SER A 344 20.78 -15.20 -12.10
C SER A 344 19.84 -14.82 -13.25
N GLN A 345 18.55 -15.11 -13.15
CA GLN A 345 17.52 -14.76 -14.14
C GLN A 345 16.72 -13.49 -13.78
N VAL A 346 16.92 -12.92 -12.58
CA VAL A 346 16.15 -11.76 -12.09
C VAL A 346 16.21 -10.55 -13.02
N TRP A 347 17.32 -10.35 -13.73
CA TRP A 347 17.48 -9.21 -14.65
C TRP A 347 16.36 -9.11 -15.70
N LEU A 348 15.88 -10.25 -16.22
CA LEU A 348 14.80 -10.27 -17.22
C LEU A 348 13.49 -9.73 -16.62
N PHE A 349 13.24 -10.08 -15.35
CA PHE A 349 12.07 -9.65 -14.58
C PHE A 349 12.19 -8.22 -14.03
N TRP A 350 13.32 -7.55 -14.26
CA TRP A 350 13.43 -6.10 -14.14
C TRP A 350 13.17 -5.42 -15.49
N ILE A 351 13.87 -5.85 -16.54
CA ILE A 351 13.85 -5.19 -17.85
C ILE A 351 12.48 -5.34 -18.53
N ALA A 352 11.96 -6.56 -18.66
CA ALA A 352 10.73 -6.81 -19.42
C ALA A 352 9.51 -6.11 -18.79
N PRO A 353 9.25 -6.19 -17.47
CA PRO A 353 8.16 -5.43 -16.86
C PRO A 353 8.33 -3.92 -16.97
N MET A 354 9.54 -3.38 -16.83
CA MET A 354 9.77 -1.93 -16.97
C MET A 354 9.48 -1.44 -18.38
N ILE A 355 9.92 -2.16 -19.42
CA ILE A 355 9.59 -1.86 -20.82
C ILE A 355 8.08 -1.92 -21.02
N GLY A 356 7.44 -3.02 -20.59
CA GLY A 356 6.00 -3.19 -20.69
C GLY A 356 5.24 -2.05 -20.02
N GLY A 357 5.62 -1.67 -18.80
CA GLY A 357 4.95 -0.60 -18.06
C GLY A 357 5.01 0.76 -18.76
N VAL A 358 6.17 1.11 -19.33
CA VAL A 358 6.32 2.33 -20.14
C VAL A 358 5.44 2.26 -21.39
N LEU A 359 5.50 1.15 -22.13
CA LEU A 359 4.71 0.97 -23.35
C LEU A 359 3.20 1.04 -23.08
N GLY A 360 2.72 0.41 -22.01
CA GLY A 360 1.32 0.44 -21.61
C GLY A 360 0.82 1.84 -21.29
N ALA A 361 1.61 2.62 -20.54
CA ALA A 361 1.27 3.99 -20.20
C ALA A 361 1.25 4.92 -21.42
N LEU A 362 2.22 4.77 -22.32
CA LEU A 362 2.27 5.52 -23.58
C LEU A 362 1.11 5.13 -24.51
N ALA A 363 0.81 3.84 -24.63
CA ALA A 363 -0.33 3.36 -25.41
C ALA A 363 -1.65 3.93 -24.89
N TYR A 364 -1.84 3.99 -23.57
CA TYR A 364 -3.01 4.65 -22.99
C TYR A 364 -3.08 6.14 -23.36
N ASN A 365 -1.94 6.85 -23.33
CA ASN A 365 -1.90 8.26 -23.71
C ASN A 365 -2.24 8.51 -25.19
N VAL A 366 -2.02 7.53 -26.08
CA VAL A 366 -2.44 7.60 -27.49
C VAL A 366 -3.94 7.33 -27.64
N VAL A 367 -4.49 6.40 -26.84
CA VAL A 367 -5.89 5.97 -26.94
C VAL A 367 -6.85 6.93 -26.23
N LYS A 368 -6.43 7.56 -25.13
CA LYS A 368 -7.27 8.48 -24.38
C LYS A 368 -7.68 9.65 -25.29
N SER A 369 -8.99 9.86 -25.44
CA SER A 369 -9.52 11.00 -26.19
C SER A 369 -9.41 12.26 -25.33
N ASP A 370 -9.06 13.39 -25.93
CA ASP A 370 -9.03 14.71 -25.26
C ASP A 370 -10.43 15.27 -24.93
N LYS A 371 -11.50 14.49 -25.16
CA LYS A 371 -12.89 14.91 -24.90
C LYS A 371 -13.23 14.95 -23.42
#